data_AF-A0A3C0HHQ1-F1
#
_entry.id   AF-A0A3C0HHQ1-F1
#
_cell.length_a   1.000
_cell.length_b   1.000
_cell.length_c   1.000
_cell.angle_alpha   90.00
_cell.angle_beta   90.00
_cell.angle_gamma   90.00
#
_symmetry.space_group_name_H-M   'P 1'
#
loop_
_entity.id
_entity.type
_entity.pdbx_description
1 polymer ?
#
loop_
_entity_poly.entity_id
_entity_poly.type
_entity_poly.pdbx_seq_one_letter_code
_entity_poly.pdbx_strand_id
1 'polypeptide(L)'
;MDATLSILRAADPSLSFHHVTVGLKAYESGLMAGIGDDTWKAIDAHKIILKGPITTPQGGGYKSVNVTLRKTLGLYANLRPCVSYHPYVTALHPTMDVVIV
;
A
#
# COMPACT_ATOMS: atom_id res chain seq x y z
N MET A 1 6.20 -8.68 -0.32
CA MET A 1 4.90 -8.81 -1.02
C MET A 1 4.58 -10.28 -1.23
N ASP A 2 5.56 -11.06 -1.69
CA ASP A 2 5.40 -12.49 -2.01
C ASP A 2 4.75 -13.32 -0.91
N ALA A 3 5.16 -13.16 0.35
CA ALA A 3 4.54 -13.85 1.49
C ALA A 3 3.06 -13.48 1.69
N THR A 4 2.68 -12.22 1.47
CA THR A 4 1.27 -11.80 1.54
C THR A 4 0.47 -12.44 0.41
N LEU A 5 1.01 -12.46 -0.81
CA LEU A 5 0.33 -13.04 -1.97
C LEU A 5 0.18 -14.55 -1.85
N SER A 6 1.15 -15.27 -1.27
CA SER A 6 1.03 -16.71 -1.06
C SER A 6 -0.12 -17.05 -0.09
N ILE A 7 -0.23 -16.30 1.01
CA ILE A 7 -1.32 -16.47 1.98
C ILE A 7 -2.67 -16.14 1.34
N LEU A 8 -2.77 -15.03 0.61
CA LEU A 8 -4.04 -14.63 -0.03
C LEU A 8 -4.51 -15.66 -1.07
N ARG A 9 -3.61 -16.19 -1.90
CA ARG A 9 -3.95 -17.24 -2.87
C ARG A 9 -4.38 -18.54 -2.21
N ALA A 10 -3.79 -18.88 -1.07
CA ALA A 10 -4.18 -20.05 -0.30
C ALA A 10 -5.56 -19.86 0.37
N ALA A 11 -5.86 -18.63 0.81
CA ALA A 11 -7.13 -18.29 1.44
C ALA A 11 -8.29 -18.20 0.43
N ASP A 12 -8.04 -17.61 -0.73
CA ASP A 12 -9.01 -17.49 -1.82
C ASP A 12 -8.33 -17.69 -3.19
N PRO A 13 -8.47 -18.88 -3.79
CA PRO A 13 -7.92 -19.18 -5.10
C PRO A 13 -8.52 -18.36 -6.26
N SER A 14 -9.66 -17.70 -6.06
CA SER A 14 -10.31 -16.90 -7.11
C SER A 14 -9.66 -15.52 -7.31
N LEU A 15 -8.78 -15.10 -6.40
CA LEU A 15 -8.09 -13.81 -6.48
C LEU A 15 -7.10 -13.75 -7.65
N SER A 16 -7.32 -12.79 -8.56
CA SER A 16 -6.37 -12.43 -9.62
C SER A 16 -5.62 -11.14 -9.28
N PHE A 17 -4.30 -11.11 -9.50
CA PHE A 17 -3.45 -9.97 -9.15
C PHE A 17 -2.86 -9.32 -10.41
N HIS A 18 -3.21 -8.07 -10.66
CA HIS A 18 -2.59 -7.25 -11.69
C HIS A 18 -1.41 -6.46 -11.07
N HIS A 19 -0.19 -6.73 -11.53
CA HIS A 19 1.01 -6.11 -10.98
C HIS A 19 1.31 -4.78 -11.69
N VAL A 20 1.56 -3.74 -10.90
CA VAL A 20 1.90 -2.39 -11.37
C VAL A 20 3.20 -1.91 -10.71
N THR A 21 3.91 -1.00 -11.37
CA THR A 21 5.17 -0.44 -10.86
C THR A 21 4.99 1.00 -10.41
N VAL A 22 5.35 1.29 -9.16
CA VAL A 22 5.23 2.62 -8.55
C VAL A 22 6.45 2.95 -7.68
N GLY A 23 6.65 4.23 -7.37
CA GLY A 23 7.71 4.73 -6.51
C GLY A 23 9.08 4.70 -7.17
N LEU A 24 10.11 4.30 -6.42
CA LEU A 24 11.52 4.36 -6.85
C LEU A 24 11.76 3.75 -8.23
N LYS A 25 11.26 2.53 -8.47
CA LYS A 25 11.39 1.86 -9.78
C LYS A 25 10.77 2.65 -10.94
N ALA A 26 9.67 3.35 -10.68
CA ALA A 26 9.04 4.22 -11.68
C ALA A 26 9.84 5.52 -11.89
N TYR A 27 10.40 6.10 -10.82
CA TYR A 27 11.31 7.25 -10.97
C TYR A 27 12.56 6.89 -11.78
N GLU A 28 13.16 5.73 -11.50
CA GLU A 28 14.33 5.19 -12.21
C GLU A 28 14.03 4.91 -13.69
N SER A 29 12.78 4.60 -14.04
CA SER A 29 12.34 4.44 -15.42
C SER A 29 11.99 5.77 -16.13
N GLY A 30 12.24 6.91 -15.49
CA GLY A 30 12.00 8.24 -16.04
C GLY A 30 10.63 8.85 -15.73
N LEU A 31 9.76 8.16 -14.99
CA LEU A 31 8.46 8.70 -14.58
C LEU A 31 8.63 9.59 -13.35
N MET A 32 8.81 10.90 -13.57
CA MET A 32 9.01 11.88 -12.50
C MET A 32 7.83 12.03 -11.54
N ALA A 33 6.65 11.50 -11.89
CA ALA A 33 5.50 11.42 -10.99
C ALA A 33 5.56 10.20 -10.03
N GLY A 34 6.42 9.21 -10.31
CA GLY A 34 6.53 7.96 -9.55
C GLY A 34 5.37 6.99 -9.78
N ILE A 35 4.51 7.27 -10.75
CA ILE A 35 3.36 6.47 -11.16
C ILE A 35 3.03 6.81 -12.61
N GLY A 36 2.79 5.79 -13.44
CA GLY A 36 2.46 5.93 -14.86
C GLY A 36 0.96 5.91 -15.15
N ASP A 37 0.58 6.33 -16.36
CA ASP A 37 -0.82 6.34 -16.83
C ASP A 37 -1.41 4.92 -16.93
N ASP A 38 -0.57 3.93 -17.25
CA ASP A 38 -0.93 2.52 -17.25
C ASP A 38 -1.41 2.07 -15.85
N THR A 39 -0.68 2.50 -14.81
CA THR A 39 -1.01 2.21 -13.42
C THR A 39 -2.30 2.92 -13.02
N TRP A 40 -2.50 4.18 -13.42
CA TRP A 40 -3.75 4.89 -13.16
C TRP A 40 -4.95 4.21 -13.82
N LYS A 41 -4.81 3.74 -15.06
CA LYS A 41 -5.86 2.98 -15.76
C LYS A 41 -6.17 1.67 -15.05
N ALA A 42 -5.16 0.94 -14.58
CA ALA A 42 -5.36 -0.30 -13.82
C ALA A 42 -6.09 -0.04 -12.49
N ILE A 43 -5.70 1.01 -11.77
CA ILE A 43 -6.36 1.42 -10.53
C ILE A 43 -7.82 1.77 -10.79
N ASP A 44 -8.10 2.53 -11.86
CA ASP A 44 -9.46 2.90 -12.21
C ASP A 44 -10.31 1.70 -12.66
N ALA A 45 -9.72 0.71 -13.34
CA ALA A 45 -10.42 -0.51 -13.73
C ALA A 45 -10.73 -1.45 -12.54
N HIS A 46 -9.81 -1.59 -11.58
CA HIS A 46 -9.89 -2.59 -10.52
C HIS A 46 -10.37 -2.05 -9.16
N LYS A 47 -10.25 -0.74 -8.91
CA LYS A 47 -10.66 0.00 -7.69
C LYS A 47 -10.00 -0.42 -6.36
N ILE A 48 -9.35 -1.58 -6.31
CA ILE A 48 -8.68 -2.13 -5.12
C ILE A 48 -7.17 -2.15 -5.34
N ILE A 49 -6.41 -1.70 -4.34
CA ILE A 49 -4.95 -1.62 -4.40
C ILE A 49 -4.35 -2.30 -3.17
N LEU A 50 -3.49 -3.29 -3.39
CA LEU A 50 -2.59 -3.84 -2.38
C LEU A 50 -1.16 -3.36 -2.67
N LYS A 51 -0.60 -2.54 -1.77
CA LYS A 51 0.75 -1.98 -1.91
C LYS A 51 1.62 -2.22 -0.67
N GLY A 52 2.86 -2.62 -0.91
CA GLY A 52 3.94 -2.59 0.09
C GLY A 52 4.37 -1.15 0.43
N PRO A 53 5.40 -0.97 1.27
CA PRO A 53 5.97 0.35 1.51
C PRO A 53 6.57 0.91 0.21
N ILE A 54 6.30 2.18 -0.09
CA ILE A 54 6.81 2.86 -1.27
C ILE A 54 7.83 3.91 -0.81
N THR A 55 9.10 3.68 -1.14
CA THR A 55 10.18 4.61 -0.86
C THR A 55 9.98 5.90 -1.64
N THR A 56 9.97 7.02 -0.93
CA THR A 56 10.05 8.36 -1.53
C THR A 56 11.48 8.86 -1.30
N PRO A 57 12.25 9.17 -2.37
CA PRO A 57 13.59 9.73 -2.22
C PRO A 57 13.59 10.97 -1.33
N GLN A 58 14.57 11.10 -0.44
CA GLN A 58 14.72 12.30 0.38
C GLN A 58 15.44 13.40 -0.42
N GLY A 59 14.88 14.61 -0.42
CA GLY A 59 15.39 15.79 -1.14
C GLY A 59 14.92 15.89 -2.60
N GLY A 60 14.79 17.13 -3.12
CA GLY A 60 14.73 17.37 -4.57
C GLY A 60 13.40 17.20 -5.30
N GLY A 61 12.29 17.76 -4.80
CA GLY A 61 11.08 17.99 -5.62
C GLY A 61 10.21 16.78 -5.96
N TYR A 62 10.57 15.57 -5.50
CA TYR A 62 9.74 14.37 -5.69
C TYR A 62 8.49 14.39 -4.80
N LYS A 63 7.31 14.25 -5.40
CA LYS A 63 6.04 14.13 -4.67
C LYS A 63 5.83 12.70 -4.20
N SER A 64 5.49 12.52 -2.92
CA SER A 64 5.24 11.17 -2.39
C SER A 64 4.07 10.49 -3.09
N VAL A 65 4.32 9.35 -3.75
CA VAL A 65 3.29 8.54 -4.43
C VAL A 65 2.18 8.14 -3.47
N ASN A 66 2.49 7.85 -2.19
CA ASN A 66 1.47 7.52 -1.19
C ASN A 66 0.47 8.67 -0.96
N VAL A 67 0.97 9.91 -0.93
CA VAL A 67 0.13 11.10 -0.75
C VAL A 67 -0.62 11.41 -2.04
N THR A 68 0.05 11.31 -3.19
CA THR A 68 -0.56 11.48 -4.52
C THR A 68 -1.74 10.52 -4.71
N LEU A 69 -1.56 9.22 -4.45
CA LEU A 69 -2.64 8.22 -4.54
C LEU A 69 -3.85 8.62 -3.69
N ARG A 70 -3.64 8.99 -2.42
CA ARG A 70 -4.75 9.36 -1.52
C ARG A 70 -5.50 10.60 -1.99
N LYS A 71 -4.77 11.64 -2.41
CA LYS A 71 -5.38 12.88 -2.89
C LYS A 71 -6.14 12.68 -4.19
N THR A 72 -5.53 12.01 -5.17
CA THR A 72 -6.14 11.79 -6.49
C THR A 72 -7.38 10.91 -6.41
N LEU A 73 -7.35 9.87 -5.57
CA LEU A 73 -8.45 8.91 -5.44
C LEU A 73 -9.48 9.31 -4.36
N GLY A 74 -9.31 10.44 -3.68
CA GLY A 74 -10.21 10.87 -2.60
C GLY A 74 -10.23 9.91 -1.40
N LEU A 75 -9.14 9.18 -1.13
CA LEU A 75 -9.03 8.24 -0.01
C LEU A 75 -8.80 9.01 1.30
N TYR A 76 -9.87 9.62 1.80
CA TYR A 76 -9.81 10.56 2.92
C TYR A 76 -9.62 9.89 4.30
N ALA A 77 -10.14 8.67 4.48
CA ALA A 77 -10.03 7.94 5.74
C ALA A 77 -8.78 7.05 5.75
N ASN A 78 -7.98 7.11 6.83
CA ASN A 78 -6.77 6.29 7.00
C ASN A 78 -6.84 5.50 8.30
N LEU A 79 -7.57 4.39 8.25
CA LEU A 79 -7.81 3.52 9.39
C LEU A 79 -6.53 2.75 9.77
N ARG A 80 -6.15 2.82 11.05
CA ARG A 80 -4.99 2.13 11.61
C ARG A 80 -5.38 1.39 12.90
N PRO A 81 -5.81 0.12 12.80
CA PRO A 81 -6.02 -0.72 13.96
C PRO A 81 -4.71 -0.97 14.72
N CYS A 82 -4.76 -0.84 16.04
CA CYS A 82 -3.69 -1.18 16.97
C CYS A 82 -4.23 -2.23 17.94
N VAL A 83 -3.95 -3.50 17.64
CA VAL A 83 -4.44 -4.65 18.40
C VAL A 83 -3.25 -5.41 18.99
N SER A 84 -3.37 -5.82 20.24
CA SER A 84 -2.41 -6.69 20.91
C SER A 84 -2.51 -8.12 20.39
N TYR A 85 -1.35 -8.75 20.16
CA TYR A 85 -1.24 -10.18 19.80
C TYR A 85 -0.71 -11.03 20.96
N HIS A 86 -0.85 -10.56 22.20
CA HIS A 86 -0.50 -11.35 23.40
C HIS A 86 -1.32 -12.66 23.45
N PRO A 87 -0.76 -13.80 23.89
CA PRO A 87 0.61 -14.00 24.41
C PRO A 87 1.68 -14.27 23.34
N TYR A 88 1.32 -14.30 22.05
CA TYR A 88 2.25 -14.65 20.97
C TYR A 88 3.29 -13.57 20.68
N VAL A 89 2.94 -12.30 20.93
CA VAL A 89 3.87 -11.17 20.91
C VAL A 89 3.84 -10.50 22.28
N THR A 90 4.98 -10.42 22.95
CA THR A 90 5.10 -9.72 24.24
C THR A 90 4.72 -8.25 24.06
N ALA A 91 3.77 -7.78 24.85
CA ALA A 91 3.25 -6.42 24.79
C ALA A 91 3.10 -5.86 26.21
N LEU A 92 3.46 -4.58 26.39
CA LEU A 92 3.26 -3.85 27.65
C LEU A 92 1.78 -3.62 27.97
N HIS A 93 0.93 -3.62 26.94
CA HIS A 93 -0.52 -3.47 27.05
C HIS A 93 -1.22 -4.68 26.41
N PRO A 94 -1.36 -5.81 27.13
CA PRO A 94 -1.84 -7.07 26.58
C PRO A 94 -3.28 -7.04 26.02
N THR A 95 -4.11 -6.11 26.49
CA THR A 95 -5.52 -5.99 26.11
C THR A 95 -5.79 -4.83 25.14
N MET A 96 -4.76 -4.28 24.49
CA MET A 96 -4.91 -3.16 23.57
C MET A 96 -5.79 -3.54 22.36
N ASP A 97 -6.86 -2.78 22.16
CA ASP A 97 -7.77 -2.89 21.01
C ASP A 97 -8.37 -1.51 20.71
N VAL A 98 -7.74 -0.78 19.80
CA VAL A 98 -8.17 0.56 19.38
C VAL A 98 -7.96 0.76 17.88
N VAL A 99 -8.71 1.68 17.29
CA VAL A 99 -8.54 2.10 15.89
C VAL A 99 -8.30 3.60 15.84
N ILE A 100 -7.17 4.01 15.24
CA ILE A 100 -6.93 5.41 14.88
C ILE A 100 -7.55 5.65 13.51
N VAL A 101 -8.38 6.71 13.40
CA VAL A 101 -9.09 7.09 12.18
C VAL A 101 -8.47 8.35 11.57
#